data_AF-A0A662C7B4-F1
#
_entry.id   AF-A0A662C7B4-F1
#
_cell.length_a   1.000
_cell.length_b   1.000
_cell.length_c   1.000
_cell.angle_alpha   90.00
_cell.angle_beta   90.00
_cell.angle_gamma   90.00
#
_symmetry.space_group_name_H-M   'P 1'
#
loop_
_entity.id
_entity.type
_entity.pdbx_description
1 polymer ?
#
loop_
_entity_poly.entity_id
_entity_poly.type
_entity_poly.pdbx_seq_one_letter_code
_entity_poly.pdbx_strand_id
1 'polypeptide(L)' 'MIIIPIKEGENIERALKKFKRKFEKTGVIRELRSRQAYKKPSVKNREALEHAKYVQQMQTDSDNA' A
#
# COMPACT_ATOMS: atom_id res chain seq x y z
N MET A 1 -16.45 1.27 -0.92
CA MET A 1 -16.91 2.66 -1.11
C MET A 1 -16.46 3.48 0.09
N ILE A 2 -15.72 4.58 -0.10
CA ILE A 2 -15.18 5.36 1.03
C ILE A 2 -16.18 6.46 1.38
N ILE A 3 -16.85 6.32 2.53
CA ILE A 3 -17.77 7.32 3.06
C ILE A 3 -17.06 8.07 4.20
N ILE A 4 -17.14 9.41 4.18
CA ILE A 4 -16.55 10.28 5.19
C ILE A 4 -17.65 11.22 5.68
N PRO A 5 -18.08 11.08 6.94
CA PRO A 5 -19.03 12.01 7.52
C PRO A 5 -18.33 13.35 7.76
N ILE A 6 -18.96 14.44 7.31
CA ILE A 6 -18.54 15.82 7.53
C ILE A 6 -19.64 16.48 8.37
N LYS A 7 -19.27 17.19 9.44
CA LYS A 7 -20.23 17.98 10.24
C LYS A 7 -20.28 19.43 9.72
N GLU A 8 -21.41 20.10 9.90
CA GLU A 8 -21.55 21.53 9.58
C GLU A 8 -20.53 22.35 10.37
N GLY A 9 -19.69 23.13 9.67
CA GLY A 9 -18.59 23.91 10.24
C GLY A 9 -17.20 23.27 10.15
N GLU A 10 -17.04 22.05 9.64
CA GLU A 10 -15.71 21.51 9.31
C GLU A 10 -15.14 22.15 8.03
N ASN A 11 -13.86 22.55 8.08
CA ASN A 11 -13.14 23.01 6.90
C ASN A 11 -13.00 21.86 5.87
N ILE A 12 -13.49 22.09 4.64
CA ILE A 12 -13.49 21.18 3.49
C ILE A 12 -12.09 20.58 3.23
N GLU A 13 -11.03 21.36 3.41
CA GLU A 13 -9.65 20.90 3.19
C GLU A 13 -9.26 19.73 4.11
N ARG A 14 -9.74 19.73 5.35
CA ARG A 14 -9.49 18.64 6.31
C ARG A 14 -10.21 17.37 5.89
N ALA A 15 -11.45 17.48 5.39
CA ALA A 15 -12.20 16.35 4.87
C ALA A 15 -11.52 15.73 3.64
N LEU A 16 -11.03 16.57 2.71
CA LEU A 16 -10.29 16.13 1.53
C LEU A 16 -8.98 15.43 1.88
N LYS A 17 -8.25 15.94 2.89
CA LYS A 17 -7.03 15.27 3.39
C LYS A 17 -7.34 13.92 4.05
N LYS A 18 -8.42 13.82 4.82
CA LYS A 18 -8.89 12.54 5.40
C LYS A 18 -9.29 11.56 4.29
N PHE A 19 -9.94 12.03 3.23
CA PHE A 19 -10.29 11.21 2.06
C PHE A 19 -9.05 10.68 1.35
N LYS A 20 -8.10 11.55 1.02
CA LYS A 20 -6.86 11.15 0.36
C LYS A 20 -6.11 10.08 1.16
N ARG A 21 -5.98 10.26 2.49
CA ARG A 21 -5.36 9.26 3.38
C ARG A 21 -6.10 7.92 3.38
N LYS A 22 -7.44 7.93 3.46
CA LYS A 22 -8.24 6.69 3.40
C LYS A 22 -8.12 6.00 2.03
N PHE A 23 -8.11 6.78 0.96
CA PHE A 23 -7.98 6.26 -0.41
C PHE A 23 -6.60 5.61 -0.64
N GLU A 24 -5.53 6.28 -0.22
CA GLU A 24 -4.16 5.74 -0.29
C GLU A 24 -4.01 4.49 0.57
N LYS A 25 -4.56 4.48 1.80
CA LYS A 25 -4.55 3.31 2.69
C LYS A 25 -5.28 2.10 2.09
N THR A 26 -6.31 2.33 1.29
CA THR A 26 -7.05 1.24 0.62
C THR A 26 -6.21 0.56 -0.46
N GLY A 27 -5.13 1.18 -0.94
CA GLY A 27 -4.18 0.54 -1.85
C GLY A 27 -4.72 0.29 -3.28
N VAL A 28 -5.91 0.82 -3.61
CA VAL A 28 -6.60 0.60 -4.90
C VAL A 28 -5.72 0.97 -6.09
N ILE A 29 -4.94 2.06 -5.99
CA ILE A 29 -4.01 2.45 -7.06
C ILE A 29 -2.96 1.37 -7.32
N ARG A 30 -2.40 0.77 -6.26
CA ARG A 30 -1.37 -0.27 -6.38
C ARG A 30 -1.95 -1.53 -7.01
N GLU A 31 -3.18 -1.87 -6.64
CA GLU A 31 -3.91 -2.99 -7.22
C GLU A 31 -4.28 -2.77 -8.69
N LEU A 32 -4.77 -1.58 -9.05
CA LEU A 32 -5.02 -1.23 -10.45
C LEU A 32 -3.75 -1.37 -11.29
N ARG A 33 -2.62 -0.84 -10.82
CA ARG A 33 -1.33 -0.96 -11.50
C ARG A 33 -0.87 -2.41 -11.61
N SER A 34 -1.06 -3.24 -10.59
CA SER A 34 -0.66 -4.65 -10.64
C SER A 34 -1.54 -5.49 -11.56
N ARG A 35 -2.80 -5.08 -11.77
CA ARG A 35 -3.76 -5.73 -12.67
C ARG A 35 -3.65 -5.29 -14.13
N GLN A 36 -2.96 -4.19 -14.43
CA GLN A 36 -2.76 -3.70 -15.81
C GLN A 36 -2.07 -4.73 -16.71
N ALA A 37 -1.21 -5.58 -16.16
CA ALA A 37 -0.51 -6.62 -16.90
C ALA A 37 -0.66 -7.98 -16.21
N TYR A 38 -0.82 -9.04 -17.00
CA TYR A 38 -0.83 -10.40 -16.47
C TYR A 38 0.59 -10.85 -16.10
N LYS A 39 0.86 -10.95 -14.80
CA LYS A 39 2.05 -11.63 -14.28
C LYS A 39 1.72 -13.10 -13.99
N LYS A 40 2.46 -14.02 -14.61
CA LYS A 40 2.38 -15.46 -14.34
C LYS A 40 2.60 -15.75 -12.84
N PRO A 41 1.91 -16.75 -12.25
CA PRO A 41 2.08 -17.09 -10.83
C PRO A 41 3.53 -17.41 -10.44
N SER A 42 4.28 -18.09 -11.32
CA SER A 42 5.70 -18.41 -11.09
C SER A 42 6.56 -17.16 -10.91
N VAL A 43 6.33 -16.12 -11.71
CA VAL A 43 7.08 -14.86 -11.63
C VAL A 43 6.74 -14.12 -10.34
N LYS A 44 5.45 -14.08 -9.95
CA LYS A 44 5.02 -13.46 -8.69
C LYS A 44 5.65 -14.14 -7.47
N ASN A 45 5.67 -15.47 -7.46
CA ASN A 45 6.25 -16.24 -6.35
C ASN A 45 7.76 -16.03 -6.24
N ARG A 46 8.46 -15.93 -7.36
CA ARG A 46 9.90 -15.64 -7.38
C ARG A 46 10.21 -14.24 -6.83
N GLU A 47 9.51 -13.20 -7.31
CA GLU A 47 9.66 -11.83 -6.81
C GLU A 47 9.40 -11.75 -5.29
N ALA A 48 8.41 -12.48 -4.78
CA ALA A 48 8.11 -12.53 -3.35
C ALA A 48 9.22 -13.19 -2.53
N LEU A 49 9.81 -14.29 -3.01
CA LEU A 49 10.90 -14.99 -2.33
C LEU A 49 12.18 -14.15 -2.29
N GLU A 50 12.52 -13.49 -3.40
CA GLU A 50 13.68 -12.59 -3.48
C GLU A 50 13.53 -11.43 -2.49
N HIS A 51 12.35 -10.82 -2.43
CA HIS A 51 12.05 -9.76 -1.47
C HIS A 51 12.13 -10.25 -0.01
N ALA A 52 11.63 -11.46 0.28
CA ALA A 52 11.69 -12.03 1.62
C ALA A 52 13.14 -12.24 2.09
N LYS A 53 14.00 -12.79 1.24
CA LYS A 53 15.43 -12.97 1.52
C LYS A 53 16.12 -11.63 1.80
N TYR A 54 15.82 -10.61 1.00
CA TYR A 54 16.37 -9.28 1.17
C TYR A 54 15.98 -8.65 2.52
N VAL A 55 14.69 -8.74 2.90
CA VAL A 55 14.22 -8.23 4.19
C VAL A 55 14.84 -8.99 5.36
N GLN A 56 14.94 -10.32 5.26
CA GLN A 56 15.56 -11.15 6.30
C GLN A 56 17.03 -10.79 6.50
N GLN A 57 17.78 -10.57 5.42
CA GLN A 57 19.17 -10.15 5.51
C GLN A 57 19.28 -8.82 6.25
N MET A 58 18.48 -7.81 5.88
CA MET A 58 18.49 -6.52 6.57
C MET A 58 18.15 -6.60 8.06
N GLN A 59 17.18 -7.45 8.44
CA GLN A 59 16.84 -7.68 9.84
C GLN A 59 18.00 -8.32 10.62
N THR A 60 18.63 -9.33 10.02
CA THR A 60 19.78 -10.01 10.60
C THR A 60 20.96 -9.04 10.77
N ASP A 61 21.19 -8.16 9.79
CA ASP A 61 22.24 -7.14 9.85
C ASP A 61 21.96 -6.10 10.95
N SER A 62 20.70 -5.71 11.15
CA SER A 62 20.31 -4.80 12.23
C SER A 62 20.33 -5.43 13.62
N ASP A 63 20.07 -6.73 13.74
CA ASP A 63 20.10 -7.45 15.02
C ASP A 63 21.54 -7.77 15.47
N ASN A 64 22.48 -7.85 14.52
CA ASN A 64 23.90 -8.09 14.78
C ASN A 64 24.72 -6.82 15.04
N ALA A 65 24.12 -5.63 14.93
CA ALA A 65 24.74 -4.32 15.17
C ALA A 65 24.36 -3.75 16.54
#